data_AF-A0A7S2PFT1-F1
#
_entry.id   AF-A0A7S2PFT1-F1
#
_cell.length_a   1.000
_cell.length_b   1.000
_cell.length_c   1.000
_cell.angle_alpha   90.00
_cell.angle_beta   90.00
_cell.angle_gamma   90.00
#
_symmetry.space_group_name_H-M   'P 1'
#
loop_
_entity.id
_entity.type
_entity.pdbx_description
1 polymer ?
#
loop_
_entity_poly.entity_id
_entity_poly.type
_entity_poly.pdbx_seq_one_letter_code
_entity_poly.pdbx_strand_id
1 'polypeptide(L)'
;SSSMTPQRIKILNYIGFVWDASWDEEVWARMLKQLLEYKEKHGNCLVPDRYEGNPKLGYWVSTQRKNYRDTKKGKTTGMTKERQLKLEEIGFVWKVKREYTR
;
A
#
# COMPACT_ATOMS: atom_id res chain seq x y z
N SER A 1 26.05 9.40 -17.37
CA SER A 1 24.76 9.10 -18.01
C SER A 1 24.41 7.64 -17.72
N SER A 2 23.48 7.37 -16.80
CA SER A 2 23.17 6.00 -16.38
C SER A 2 21.93 5.51 -17.12
N SER A 3 22.14 4.80 -18.22
CA SER A 3 21.06 4.23 -19.02
C SER A 3 20.34 3.10 -18.26
N MET A 4 19.01 3.10 -18.26
CA MET A 4 18.22 2.02 -17.70
C MET A 4 18.33 0.78 -18.58
N THR A 5 18.87 -0.30 -18.02
CA THR A 5 18.93 -1.58 -18.72
C THR A 5 17.57 -2.28 -18.68
N PRO A 6 17.21 -3.08 -19.71
CA PRO A 6 15.97 -3.86 -19.71
C PRO A 6 15.81 -4.78 -18.49
N GLN A 7 16.93 -5.25 -17.93
CA GLN A 7 16.95 -6.05 -16.70
C GLN A 7 16.54 -5.24 -15.47
N ARG A 8 17.01 -3.99 -15.35
CA ARG A 8 16.58 -3.08 -14.28
C ARG A 8 15.09 -2.78 -14.37
N ILE A 9 14.56 -2.56 -15.58
CA ILE A 9 13.13 -2.33 -15.80
C ILE A 9 12.31 -3.55 -15.38
N LYS A 10 12.73 -4.77 -15.73
CA LYS A 10 12.04 -6.00 -15.29
C LYS A 10 12.05 -6.16 -13.76
N ILE A 11 13.17 -5.90 -13.10
CA ILE A 11 13.25 -5.97 -11.63
C ILE A 11 12.34 -4.92 -11.00
N LEU A 12 12.39 -3.69 -11.50
CA LEU A 12 11.56 -2.58 -11.04
C LEU A 12 10.06 -2.91 -11.23
N ASN A 13 9.66 -3.43 -12.38
CA ASN A 13 8.28 -3.91 -12.61
C ASN A 13 7.91 -5.08 -11.69
N TYR A 14 8.85 -6.01 -11.47
CA TYR A 14 8.65 -7.18 -10.61
C TYR A 14 8.44 -6.79 -9.13
N ILE A 15 9.17 -5.77 -8.66
CA ILE A 15 9.02 -5.22 -7.31
C ILE A 15 7.93 -4.14 -7.20
N GLY A 16 7.18 -3.89 -8.28
CA GLY A 16 6.06 -2.94 -8.28
C GLY A 16 6.48 -1.47 -8.29
N PHE A 17 7.65 -1.16 -8.85
CA PHE A 17 8.10 0.20 -9.10
C PHE A 17 7.21 0.86 -10.17
N VAL A 18 6.59 1.97 -9.80
CA VAL A 18 5.63 2.69 -10.64
C VAL A 18 6.38 3.74 -11.47
N TRP A 19 6.21 3.69 -12.79
CA TRP A 19 6.91 4.55 -13.75
C TRP A 19 6.10 5.79 -14.17
N ASP A 20 4.78 5.76 -14.00
CA ASP A 20 3.84 6.80 -14.44
C ASP A 20 2.69 6.92 -13.44
N ALA A 21 2.24 8.15 -13.15
CA ALA A 21 1.17 8.43 -12.20
C ALA A 21 -0.20 7.88 -12.65
N SER A 22 -0.38 7.61 -13.95
CA SER A 22 -1.61 7.01 -14.50
C SER A 22 -1.77 5.52 -14.15
N TRP A 23 -0.67 4.76 -14.16
CA TRP A 23 -0.65 3.36 -13.73
C TRP A 23 -0.77 3.20 -12.20
N ASP A 24 -0.45 4.26 -11.45
CA ASP A 24 -0.53 4.25 -10.00
C ASP A 24 -1.98 4.03 -9.51
N GLU A 25 -2.99 4.58 -10.20
CA GLU A 25 -4.39 4.45 -9.75
C GLU A 25 -4.98 3.06 -10.01
N GLU A 26 -4.69 2.43 -11.16
CA GLU A 26 -5.15 1.06 -11.44
C GLU A 26 -4.51 0.04 -10.48
N VAL A 27 -3.20 0.18 -10.24
CA VAL A 27 -2.49 -0.66 -9.28
C VAL A 27 -3.04 -0.43 -7.87
N TRP A 28 -3.26 0.83 -7.48
CA TRP A 28 -3.83 1.16 -6.18
C TRP A 28 -5.23 0.57 -6.00
N ALA A 29 -6.11 0.68 -7.01
CA ALA A 29 -7.45 0.11 -7.00
C ALA A 29 -7.43 -1.43 -6.90
N ARG A 30 -6.51 -2.10 -7.61
CA ARG A 30 -6.32 -3.54 -7.51
C ARG A 30 -5.87 -3.98 -6.11
N MET A 31 -5.02 -3.19 -5.46
CA MET A 31 -4.58 -3.46 -4.08
C MET A 31 -5.70 -3.20 -3.06
N LEU A 32 -6.51 -2.15 -3.28
CA LEU A 32 -7.70 -1.90 -2.47
C LEU A 32 -8.68 -3.08 -2.55
N LYS A 33 -8.89 -3.65 -3.75
CA LYS A 33 -9.72 -4.85 -3.92
C LYS A 33 -9.17 -6.05 -3.11
N GLN A 34 -7.87 -6.28 -3.15
CA GLN A 34 -7.26 -7.35 -2.34
C GLN A 34 -7.37 -7.10 -0.83
N LEU A 35 -7.37 -5.83 -0.40
CA LEU A 35 -7.63 -5.48 0.99
C LEU A 35 -9.09 -5.75 1.38
N LEU A 36 -10.05 -5.49 0.49
CA LEU A 36 -11.45 -5.85 0.69
C LEU A 36 -11.61 -7.37 0.86
N GLU A 37 -11.01 -8.16 -0.04
CA GLU A 37 -11.02 -9.62 0.06
C GLU A 37 -10.37 -10.12 1.37
N TYR A 38 -9.30 -9.45 1.84
CA TYR A 38 -8.71 -9.74 3.15
C TYR A 38 -9.70 -9.43 4.28
N LYS A 39 -10.37 -8.26 4.22
CA LYS A 39 -11.37 -7.86 5.21
C LYS A 39 -12.54 -8.83 5.26
N GLU A 40 -13.02 -9.33 4.12
CA GLU A 40 -14.09 -10.33 4.08
C GLU A 40 -13.66 -11.63 4.76
N LYS A 41 -12.39 -12.05 4.60
CA LYS A 41 -11.87 -13.28 5.22
C LYS A 41 -11.55 -13.15 6.70
N HIS A 42 -11.04 -12.00 7.15
CA HIS A 42 -10.52 -11.82 8.50
C HIS A 42 -11.40 -10.91 9.38
N GLY A 43 -12.43 -10.28 8.81
CA GLY A 43 -13.31 -9.31 9.47
C GLY A 43 -12.67 -7.94 9.72
N ASN A 44 -11.41 -7.72 9.32
CA ASN A 44 -10.67 -6.49 9.61
C ASN A 44 -9.63 -6.17 8.53
N CYS A 45 -9.09 -4.95 8.56
CA CYS A 45 -8.03 -4.47 7.66
C CYS A 45 -6.63 -4.51 8.32
N LEU A 46 -6.42 -5.32 9.35
CA LEU A 46 -5.16 -5.43 10.10
C LEU A 46 -4.19 -6.40 9.44
N VAL A 47 -3.87 -6.14 8.18
CA VAL A 47 -2.89 -6.96 7.44
C VAL A 47 -1.51 -6.84 8.11
N PRO A 48 -0.85 -7.96 8.47
CA PRO A 48 0.52 -7.96 8.96
C PRO A 48 1.50 -7.45 7.91
N ASP A 49 2.56 -6.75 8.34
CA ASP A 49 3.59 -6.21 7.43
C ASP A 49 4.25 -7.33 6.60
N ARG A 50 4.41 -8.53 7.18
CA ARG A 50 4.91 -9.75 6.53
C ARG A 50 3.79 -10.77 6.35
N TYR A 51 2.70 -10.38 5.71
CA TYR A 51 1.59 -11.29 5.45
C TYR A 51 2.00 -12.38 4.45
N GLU A 52 2.14 -13.63 4.92
CA GLU A 52 2.60 -14.76 4.09
C GLU A 52 1.65 -15.09 2.93
N GLY A 53 0.35 -14.95 3.15
CA GLY A 53 -0.65 -15.22 2.11
C GLY A 53 -0.60 -14.21 0.96
N ASN A 54 -0.11 -13.00 1.22
CA ASN A 54 0.11 -11.98 0.19
C ASN A 54 1.11 -10.91 0.67
N PRO A 55 2.43 -11.12 0.46
CA PRO A 55 3.45 -10.18 0.92
C PRO A 55 3.30 -8.79 0.30
N LYS A 56 2.77 -8.70 -0.93
CA LYS A 56 2.53 -7.43 -1.61
C LYS A 56 1.45 -6.61 -0.91
N LEU A 57 0.40 -7.26 -0.40
CA LEU A 57 -0.66 -6.59 0.36
C LEU A 57 -0.13 -6.06 1.68
N GLY A 58 0.68 -6.83 2.42
CA GLY A 58 1.30 -6.37 3.67
C GLY A 58 2.20 -5.15 3.47
N TYR A 59 3.03 -5.17 2.41
CA TYR A 59 3.85 -4.03 2.04
C TYR A 59 3.02 -2.81 1.62
N TRP A 60 1.98 -3.01 0.82
CA TRP A 60 1.11 -1.92 0.38
C TRP A 60 0.37 -1.26 1.53
N VAL A 61 -0.20 -2.04 2.45
CA VAL A 61 -0.85 -1.54 3.68
C VAL A 61 0.13 -0.73 4.53
N SER A 62 1.35 -1.22 4.71
CA SER A 62 2.42 -0.51 5.42
C SER A 62 2.77 0.82 4.74
N THR A 63 2.80 0.83 3.40
CA THR A 63 3.04 2.02 2.59
C THR A 63 1.92 3.05 2.75
N GLN A 64 0.65 2.62 2.75
CA GLN A 64 -0.48 3.54 2.98
C GLN A 64 -0.37 4.21 4.35
N ARG A 65 -0.09 3.44 5.42
CA ARG A 65 0.10 3.98 6.78
C ARG A 65 1.27 4.99 6.83
N LYS A 66 2.38 4.70 6.15
CA LYS A 66 3.52 5.62 6.04
C LYS A 66 3.14 6.91 5.32
N ASN A 67 2.54 6.81 4.13
CA ASN A 67 2.18 7.97 3.32
C ASN A 67 1.16 8.87 4.03
N TYR A 68 0.19 8.28 4.75
CA TYR A 68 -0.76 9.03 5.56
C TYR A 68 -0.05 9.84 6.65
N ARG A 69 0.83 9.20 7.44
CA ARG A 69 1.60 9.88 8.49
C ARG A 69 2.48 11.00 7.92
N ASP A 70 3.14 10.75 6.79
CA ASP A 70 4.02 11.72 6.16
C ASP A 70 3.22 12.90 5.58
N THR A 71 2.04 12.64 5.02
CA THR A 71 1.08 13.69 4.60
C THR A 71 0.60 14.52 5.77
N LYS A 72 0.27 13.90 6.93
CA LYS A 72 -0.08 14.63 8.16
C LYS A 72 1.07 15.49 8.72
N LYS A 73 2.32 15.19 8.32
CA LYS A 73 3.52 15.99 8.63
C LYS A 73 3.83 17.05 7.57
N GLY A 74 2.95 17.25 6.59
CA GLY A 74 3.13 18.24 5.51
C GLY A 74 4.08 17.80 4.40
N LYS A 75 4.45 16.52 4.32
CA LYS A 75 5.28 15.99 3.22
C LYS A 75 4.44 15.65 2.01
N THR A 76 4.96 15.93 0.82
CA THR A 76 4.37 15.48 -0.44
C THR A 76 4.50 13.96 -0.58
N THR A 77 3.37 13.27 -0.78
CA THR A 77 3.32 11.81 -0.99
C THR A 77 2.24 11.49 -2.03
N GLY A 78 2.18 10.23 -2.49
CA GLY A 78 1.10 9.73 -3.35
C GLY A 78 -0.26 9.51 -2.63
N MET A 79 -0.41 9.96 -1.38
CA MET A 79 -1.67 9.84 -0.63
C MET A 79 -2.60 11.01 -0.93
N THR A 80 -3.51 10.82 -1.89
CA THR A 80 -4.56 11.80 -2.21
C THR A 80 -5.70 11.76 -1.17
N LYS A 81 -6.55 12.79 -1.17
CA LYS A 81 -7.76 12.80 -0.32
C LYS A 81 -8.72 11.66 -0.67
N GLU A 82 -8.89 11.37 -1.95
CA GLU A 82 -9.75 10.29 -2.43
C GLU A 82 -9.29 8.91 -1.93
N ARG A 83 -7.97 8.65 -1.96
CA ARG A 83 -7.39 7.41 -1.42
C ARG A 83 -7.61 7.27 0.08
N GLN A 84 -7.52 8.39 0.82
CA GLN A 84 -7.82 8.42 2.25
C GLN A 84 -9.29 8.05 2.51
N LEU A 85 -10.22 8.68 1.78
CA LEU A 85 -11.65 8.43 1.93
C LEU A 85 -12.00 6.97 1.62
N LYS A 86 -11.54 6.43 0.48
CA LYS A 86 -11.77 5.02 0.12
C LYS A 86 -11.25 4.04 1.18
N LEU A 87 -10.12 4.34 1.82
CA LEU A 87 -9.58 3.53 2.91
C LEU A 87 -10.40 3.68 4.21
N GLU A 88 -10.85 4.88 4.52
CA GLU A 88 -11.69 5.15 5.69
C GLU A 88 -13.07 4.48 5.57
N GLU A 89 -13.69 4.50 4.38
CA GLU A 89 -14.97 3.83 4.08
C GLU A 89 -14.92 2.33 4.37
N ILE A 90 -13.79 1.68 4.11
CA ILE A 90 -13.63 0.25 4.39
C ILE A 90 -13.18 -0.02 5.84
N GLY A 91 -13.09 0.99 6.70
CA GLY A 91 -12.68 0.86 8.10
C GLY A 91 -11.19 0.60 8.27
N PHE A 92 -10.35 1.16 7.39
CA PHE A 92 -8.90 0.97 7.46
C PHE A 92 -8.30 1.61 8.72
N VAL A 93 -7.50 0.82 9.45
CA VAL A 93 -6.84 1.27 10.68
C VAL A 93 -5.47 1.88 10.36
N TRP A 94 -5.38 3.20 10.43
CA TRP A 94 -4.15 3.97 10.18
C TRP A 94 -3.09 3.80 11.28
N LYS A 95 -3.54 3.62 12.53
CA LYS A 95 -2.67 3.48 13.71
C LYS A 95 -2.89 2.11 14.34
N VAL A 96 -2.01 1.17 14.01
CA VAL A 96 -1.95 -0.12 14.70
C VAL A 96 -1.19 0.08 16.00
N LYS A 97 -1.84 -0.17 17.14
CA LYS A 97 -1.11 -0.39 18.39
C LYS A 97 -0.34 -1.69 18.19
N ARG A 98 0.99 -1.65 18.30
CA ARG A 98 1.77 -2.89 18.43
C ARG A 98 1.42 -3.45 19.80
N GLU A 99 0.56 -4.47 19.84
CA GLU A 99 0.52 -5.33 21.00
C GLU A 99 1.84 -6.10 21.00
N TYR A 100 2.67 -5.85 22.01
CA TYR A 100 3.82 -6.68 22.30
C TYR A 100 3.27 -8.04 22.75
N THR A 101 3.14 -8.99 21.82
CA THR A 101 3.04 -10.39 22.23
C THR A 101 4.42 -10.79 22.72
N ARG A 102 4.50 -11.05 24.03
CA ARG A 102 5.71 -11.40 24.79
C ARG A 102 6.13 -12.85 24.54
#